data_AF-A0A2V7J2B6-F1
#
_entry.id   AF-A0A2V7J2B6-F1
#
_cell.length_a   1.000
_cell.length_b   1.000
_cell.length_c   1.000
_cell.angle_alpha   90.00
_cell.angle_beta   90.00
_cell.angle_gamma   90.00
#
_symmetry.space_group_name_H-M   'P 1'
#
loop_
_entity.id
_entity.type
_entity.pdbx_description
1 polymer ?
#
loop_
_entity_poly.entity_id
_entity_poly.type
_entity_poly.pdbx_seq_one_letter_code
_entity_poly.pdbx_strand_id
1 'polypeptide(L)'
;MLHEDYDDALGTFQKVLMKEPANSLARINVGYICLKKRIFGEAIEHLSKAIRLDNDKKATLYAHFYLSLVYLQREMYEDAETFFQKTLKLGPNLIEAYYELGRAHWYAGDQTKAKSTWEDGFKANKFNPWGKKCQEMLELVGRGEEPPRD
;
A
#
# COMPACT_ATOMS: atom_id res chain seq x y z
N MET A 1 -10.02 5.75 -21.08
CA MET A 1 -10.01 4.32 -20.73
C MET A 1 -9.74 4.10 -19.24
N LEU A 2 -8.49 4.13 -18.72
CA LEU A 2 -8.25 3.78 -17.30
C LEU A 2 -9.05 4.62 -16.27
N HIS A 3 -9.25 5.91 -16.52
CA HIS A 3 -10.09 6.77 -15.67
C HIS A 3 -11.58 6.44 -15.75
N GLU A 4 -12.09 6.11 -16.94
CA GLU A 4 -13.48 5.73 -17.15
C GLU A 4 -13.78 4.38 -16.47
N ASP A 5 -12.85 3.42 -16.58
CA ASP A 5 -12.96 2.12 -15.90
C ASP A 5 -13.04 2.28 -14.37
N TYR A 6 -12.32 3.26 -13.80
CA TYR A 6 -12.39 3.57 -12.38
C TYR A 6 -13.70 4.22 -11.96
N ASP A 7 -14.28 5.10 -12.79
CA ASP A 7 -15.56 5.74 -12.49
C ASP A 7 -16.72 4.72 -12.51
N ASP A 8 -16.74 3.83 -13.50
CA ASP A 8 -17.72 2.75 -13.59
C ASP A 8 -17.59 1.74 -12.43
N ALA A 9 -16.34 1.37 -12.08
CA ALA A 9 -16.08 0.51 -10.93
C ALA A 9 -16.50 1.17 -9.62
N LEU A 10 -16.20 2.46 -9.43
CA LEU A 10 -16.59 3.22 -8.25
C LEU A 10 -18.11 3.24 -8.09
N GLY A 11 -18.86 3.54 -9.16
CA GLY A 11 -20.32 3.52 -9.15
C GLY A 11 -20.89 2.14 -8.81
N THR A 12 -20.24 1.07 -9.27
CA THR A 12 -20.64 -0.31 -8.94
C THR A 12 -20.43 -0.62 -7.46
N PHE A 13 -19.26 -0.32 -6.90
CA PHE A 13 -19.00 -0.57 -5.48
C PHE A 13 -19.82 0.32 -4.56
N GLN A 14 -20.15 1.55 -4.96
CA GLN A 14 -21.06 2.41 -4.20
C GLN A 14 -22.46 1.80 -4.10
N LYS A 15 -23.00 1.21 -5.18
CA LYS A 15 -24.27 0.48 -5.14
C LYS A 15 -24.22 -0.74 -4.20
N VAL A 16 -23.08 -1.44 -4.13
CA VAL A 16 -22.89 -2.52 -3.15
C VAL A 16 -22.95 -1.96 -1.74
N LEU A 17 -22.21 -0.88 -1.45
CA LEU A 17 -22.18 -0.27 -0.12
C LEU A 17 -23.51 0.35 0.32
N MET A 18 -24.39 0.73 -0.61
CA MET A 18 -25.77 1.13 -0.29
C MET A 18 -26.59 -0.02 0.27
N LYS A 19 -26.39 -1.25 -0.24
CA LYS A 19 -27.10 -2.45 0.22
C LYS A 19 -26.43 -3.10 1.41
N GLU A 20 -25.10 -3.08 1.43
CA GLU A 20 -24.25 -3.73 2.43
C GLU A 20 -23.21 -2.74 2.97
N PRO A 21 -23.59 -1.83 3.89
CA PRO A 21 -22.67 -0.83 4.42
C PRO A 21 -21.45 -1.42 5.16
N ALA A 22 -21.55 -2.66 5.61
CA ALA A 22 -20.48 -3.39 6.31
C ALA A 22 -19.62 -4.28 5.39
N ASN A 23 -19.77 -4.18 4.06
CA ASN A 23 -18.97 -4.96 3.12
C ASN A 23 -17.53 -4.42 3.01
N SER A 24 -16.60 -5.01 3.76
CA SER A 24 -15.20 -4.57 3.82
C SER A 24 -14.47 -4.72 2.48
N LEU A 25 -14.82 -5.72 1.66
CA LEU A 25 -14.23 -5.90 0.33
C LEU A 25 -14.61 -4.76 -0.62
N ALA A 26 -15.88 -4.36 -0.64
CA ALA A 26 -16.32 -3.21 -1.42
C ALA A 26 -15.66 -1.91 -0.93
N ARG A 27 -15.48 -1.76 0.39
CA ARG A 27 -14.78 -0.58 0.97
C ARG A 27 -13.32 -0.50 0.54
N ILE A 28 -12.57 -1.60 0.55
CA ILE A 28 -11.16 -1.55 0.10
C ILE A 28 -11.04 -1.24 -1.38
N ASN A 29 -11.98 -1.70 -2.22
CA ASN A 29 -11.96 -1.40 -3.65
C ASN A 29 -12.26 0.08 -3.91
N VAL A 30 -13.25 0.67 -3.21
CA VAL A 30 -13.46 2.12 -3.25
C VAL A 30 -12.21 2.87 -2.78
N GLY A 31 -11.65 2.48 -1.64
CA GLY A 31 -10.44 3.10 -1.11
C GLY A 31 -9.24 3.04 -2.07
N TYR A 32 -9.04 1.91 -2.73
CA TYR A 32 -8.01 1.71 -3.76
C TYR A 32 -8.25 2.59 -4.99
N ILE A 33 -9.49 2.67 -5.48
CA ILE A 33 -9.85 3.53 -6.61
C ILE A 33 -9.60 5.00 -6.25
N CYS A 34 -10.02 5.44 -5.07
CA CYS A 34 -9.78 6.80 -4.59
C CYS A 34 -8.28 7.09 -4.47
N LEU A 35 -7.46 6.14 -4.00
CA LEU A 35 -5.99 6.26 -4.01
C LEU A 35 -5.46 6.44 -5.44
N LYS A 36 -5.88 5.62 -6.41
CA LYS A 36 -5.42 5.74 -7.81
C LYS A 36 -5.86 7.06 -8.46
N LYS A 37 -7.00 7.61 -8.05
CA LYS A 37 -7.48 8.94 -8.46
C LYS A 37 -6.87 10.09 -7.63
N ARG A 38 -6.00 9.79 -6.66
CA ARG A 38 -5.40 10.75 -5.70
C ARG A 38 -6.42 11.52 -4.86
N ILE A 39 -7.62 10.95 -4.67
CA ILE A 39 -8.68 11.46 -3.79
C ILE A 39 -8.41 10.93 -2.38
N PHE A 40 -7.36 11.45 -1.74
CA PHE A 40 -6.81 10.86 -0.52
C PHE A 40 -7.78 10.87 0.67
N GLY A 41 -8.64 11.89 0.80
CA GLY A 41 -9.62 11.96 1.87
C GLY A 41 -10.59 10.78 1.86
N GLU A 42 -11.20 10.50 0.70
CA GLU A 42 -12.11 9.36 0.54
C GLU A 42 -11.37 8.02 0.66
N ALA A 43 -10.14 7.93 0.14
CA ALA A 43 -9.32 6.73 0.30
C ALA A 43 -9.13 6.41 1.79
N ILE A 44 -8.68 7.39 2.59
CA ILE A 44 -8.47 7.23 4.03
C ILE A 44 -9.79 6.84 4.73
N GLU A 45 -10.90 7.50 4.39
CA GLU A 45 -12.20 7.23 5.00
C GLU A 45 -12.64 5.77 4.79
N HIS A 46 -12.64 5.30 3.53
CA HIS A 46 -13.10 3.98 3.18
C HIS A 46 -12.18 2.87 3.72
N LEU A 47 -10.86 3.05 3.64
CA LEU A 47 -9.88 2.10 4.16
C LEU A 47 -9.94 2.02 5.69
N SER A 48 -10.06 3.16 6.38
CA SER A 48 -10.21 3.19 7.84
C SER A 48 -11.51 2.54 8.30
N LYS A 49 -12.61 2.71 7.54
CA LYS A 49 -13.87 2.01 7.82
C LYS A 49 -13.72 0.49 7.64
N ALA A 50 -13.03 0.03 6.60
CA ALA A 50 -12.76 -1.41 6.40
C ALA A 50 -11.95 -1.99 7.58
N ILE A 51 -10.91 -1.29 8.04
CA ILE A 51 -10.12 -1.69 9.21
C ILE A 51 -10.99 -1.77 10.48
N ARG A 52 -11.87 -0.78 10.71
CA ARG A 52 -12.75 -0.76 11.90
C ARG A 52 -13.81 -1.86 11.90
N LEU A 53 -14.27 -2.28 10.73
CA LEU A 53 -15.23 -3.38 10.61
C LEU A 53 -14.61 -4.72 11.00
N ASP A 54 -13.33 -4.91 10.65
CA ASP A 54 -12.50 -6.07 10.98
C ASP A 54 -13.20 -7.44 10.82
N ASN A 55 -14.07 -7.54 9.82
CA ASN A 55 -14.89 -8.72 9.57
C ASN A 55 -14.37 -9.59 8.42
N ASP A 56 -13.32 -9.15 7.73
CA ASP A 56 -12.65 -9.88 6.65
C ASP A 56 -11.14 -9.64 6.73
N LYS A 57 -10.37 -10.70 7.02
CA LYS A 57 -8.93 -10.62 7.22
C LYS A 57 -8.18 -10.13 5.98
N LYS A 58 -8.64 -10.52 4.78
CA LYS A 58 -8.02 -10.09 3.53
C LYS A 58 -8.30 -8.61 3.31
N ALA A 59 -9.53 -8.18 3.57
CA ALA A 59 -9.88 -6.76 3.51
C ALA A 59 -9.05 -5.94 4.51
N THR A 60 -8.91 -6.38 5.77
CA THR A 60 -8.09 -5.70 6.78
C THR A 60 -6.62 -5.59 6.33
N LEU A 61 -6.04 -6.67 5.79
CA LEU A 61 -4.67 -6.66 5.25
C LEU A 61 -4.48 -5.61 4.14
N TYR A 62 -5.33 -5.63 3.12
CA TYR A 62 -5.23 -4.70 1.99
C TYR A 62 -5.63 -3.28 2.38
N ALA A 63 -6.52 -3.11 3.35
CA ALA A 63 -6.89 -1.79 3.87
C ALA A 63 -5.69 -1.11 4.53
N HIS A 64 -4.92 -1.83 5.35
CA HIS A 64 -3.66 -1.33 5.89
C HIS A 64 -2.66 -1.01 4.78
N PHE A 65 -2.48 -1.91 3.81
CA PHE A 65 -1.52 -1.72 2.73
C PHE A 65 -1.82 -0.47 1.89
N TYR A 66 -3.06 -0.31 1.42
CA TYR A 66 -3.45 0.86 0.63
C TYR A 66 -3.42 2.15 1.45
N LEU A 67 -3.70 2.08 2.75
CA LEU A 67 -3.61 3.25 3.61
C LEU A 67 -2.15 3.70 3.78
N SER A 68 -1.20 2.77 3.88
CA SER A 68 0.22 3.07 3.85
C SER A 68 0.62 3.78 2.54
N LEU A 69 0.13 3.30 1.40
CA LEU A 69 0.39 3.93 0.10
C LEU A 69 -0.17 5.35 0.03
N VAL A 70 -1.37 5.58 0.58
CA VAL A 70 -1.94 6.94 0.67
C VAL A 70 -1.02 7.85 1.47
N TYR A 71 -0.54 7.42 2.64
CA TYR A 71 0.36 8.22 3.46
C TYR A 71 1.73 8.43 2.80
N LEU A 72 2.26 7.41 2.13
CA LEU A 72 3.50 7.52 1.36
C LEU A 72 3.39 8.56 0.24
N GLN A 73 2.30 8.55 -0.53
CA GLN A 73 2.04 9.54 -1.59
C GLN A 73 1.79 10.95 -1.07
N ARG A 74 1.43 11.08 0.21
CA ARG A 74 1.30 12.36 0.93
C ARG A 74 2.58 12.78 1.64
N GLU A 75 3.67 12.05 1.45
CA GLU A 75 4.97 12.27 2.10
C GLU A 75 4.90 12.21 3.64
N MET A 76 3.88 11.51 4.17
CA MET A 76 3.70 11.26 5.60
C MET A 76 4.36 9.92 5.95
N TYR A 77 5.69 9.91 6.01
CA TYR A 77 6.47 8.67 6.04
C TYR A 77 6.32 7.88 7.34
N GLU A 78 6.17 8.54 8.49
CA GLU A 78 5.97 7.89 9.79
C GLU A 78 4.62 7.15 9.86
N ASP A 79 3.56 7.77 9.32
CA ASP A 79 2.25 7.12 9.21
C ASP A 79 2.30 5.96 8.21
N ALA A 80 2.97 6.15 7.06
CA ALA A 80 3.16 5.08 6.09
C ALA A 80 3.88 3.88 6.69
N GLU A 81 4.98 4.10 7.43
CA GLU A 81 5.70 3.05 8.16
C GLU A 81 4.76 2.29 9.12
N THR A 82 4.01 3.04 9.94
CA THR A 82 3.10 2.46 10.94
C THR A 82 2.10 1.50 10.30
N PHE A 83 1.53 1.88 9.16
CA PHE A 83 0.57 1.05 8.45
C PHE A 83 1.22 -0.10 7.67
N PHE A 84 2.42 0.08 7.09
CA PHE A 84 3.16 -1.01 6.45
C PHE A 84 3.58 -2.09 7.45
N GLN A 85 4.00 -1.71 8.66
CA GLN A 85 4.30 -2.69 9.72
C GLN A 85 3.05 -3.52 10.08
N LYS A 86 1.87 -2.90 10.14
CA LYS A 86 0.60 -3.63 10.33
C LYS A 86 0.30 -4.56 9.15
N THR A 87 0.52 -4.11 7.91
CA THR A 87 0.40 -4.94 6.70
C THR A 87 1.30 -6.18 6.79
N LEU A 88 2.59 -5.99 7.08
CA LEU A 88 3.57 -7.09 7.13
C LEU A 88 3.33 -8.04 8.30
N LYS A 89 2.78 -7.54 9.42
CA LYS A 89 2.32 -8.40 10.53
C LYS A 89 1.15 -9.31 10.13
N LEU A 90 0.22 -8.81 9.30
CA LEU A 90 -0.95 -9.58 8.84
C LEU A 90 -0.63 -10.47 7.64
N GLY A 91 0.25 -10.02 6.76
CA GLY A 91 0.58 -10.64 5.50
C GLY A 91 2.06 -10.51 5.19
N PRO A 92 2.94 -11.28 5.86
CA PRO A 92 4.38 -11.22 5.64
C PRO A 92 4.81 -11.65 4.23
N ASN A 93 3.89 -12.25 3.46
CA ASN A 93 4.11 -12.66 2.07
C ASN A 93 3.68 -11.59 1.05
N LEU A 94 3.14 -10.44 1.49
CA LEU A 94 2.84 -9.33 0.60
C LEU A 94 4.12 -8.55 0.29
N ILE A 95 4.93 -9.08 -0.63
CA ILE A 95 6.30 -8.61 -0.88
C ILE A 95 6.34 -7.13 -1.32
N GLU A 96 5.29 -6.67 -2.01
CA GLU A 96 5.10 -5.26 -2.37
C GLU A 96 5.18 -4.32 -1.16
N ALA A 97 4.72 -4.74 0.02
CA ALA A 97 4.79 -3.93 1.22
C ALA A 97 6.23 -3.71 1.72
N TYR A 98 7.16 -4.66 1.52
CA TYR A 98 8.58 -4.42 1.83
C TYR A 98 9.20 -3.42 0.86
N TYR A 99 8.87 -3.53 -0.44
CA TYR A 99 9.37 -2.61 -1.45
C TYR A 99 8.97 -1.16 -1.12
N GLU A 100 7.68 -0.94 -0.83
CA GLU A 100 7.14 0.39 -0.55
C GLU A 100 7.53 0.91 0.84
N LEU A 101 7.66 0.03 1.85
CA LEU A 101 8.19 0.41 3.15
C LEU A 101 9.67 0.84 3.06
N GLY A 102 10.48 0.15 2.26
CA GLY A 102 11.85 0.57 2.02
C GLY A 102 11.93 1.95 1.34
N ARG A 103 11.01 2.25 0.40
CA ARG A 103 10.87 3.60 -0.16
C ARG A 103 10.47 4.63 0.91
N ALA A 104 9.52 4.30 1.77
CA ALA A 104 9.10 5.17 2.87
C ALA A 104 10.27 5.51 3.80
N HIS A 105 11.07 4.52 4.21
CA HIS A 105 12.27 4.75 5.02
C HIS A 105 13.32 5.59 4.30
N TRP A 106 13.53 5.34 3.01
CA TRP A 106 14.49 6.10 2.22
C TRP A 106 14.13 7.60 2.20
N TYR A 107 12.88 7.92 1.91
CA TYR A 107 12.42 9.31 1.85
C TYR A 107 12.26 9.96 3.23
N ALA A 108 12.09 9.18 4.29
CA ALA A 108 12.21 9.65 5.67
C ALA A 108 13.67 9.98 6.07
N GLY A 109 14.66 9.66 5.22
CA GLY A 109 16.09 9.86 5.48
C GLY A 109 16.77 8.69 6.19
N ASP A 110 16.03 7.63 6.54
CA ASP A 110 16.58 6.43 7.17
C ASP A 110 17.03 5.40 6.11
N GLN A 111 18.13 5.73 5.43
CA GLN A 111 18.69 4.90 4.36
C GLN A 111 19.16 3.52 4.84
N THR A 112 19.59 3.41 6.10
CA THR A 112 20.02 2.13 6.69
C THR A 112 18.81 1.20 6.81
N LYS A 113 17.69 1.70 7.34
CA LYS A 113 16.47 0.91 7.47
C LYS A 113 15.81 0.61 6.12
N ALA A 114 15.91 1.53 5.16
CA ALA A 114 15.47 1.30 3.79
C ALA A 114 16.15 0.06 3.16
N LYS A 115 17.49 0.02 3.20
CA LYS A 115 18.28 -1.10 2.70
C LYS A 115 17.93 -2.40 3.41
N SER A 116 17.87 -2.39 4.75
CA SER A 116 17.47 -3.57 5.52
C SER A 116 16.10 -4.09 5.11
N THR A 117 15.12 -3.20 4.90
CA THR A 117 13.75 -3.58 4.53
C THR A 117 13.70 -4.20 3.13
N TRP A 118 14.43 -3.65 2.16
CA TRP A 118 14.52 -4.25 0.83
C TRP A 118 15.24 -5.61 0.85
N GLU A 119 16.28 -5.77 1.67
CA GLU A 119 16.89 -7.08 1.86
C GLU A 119 15.90 -8.11 2.40
N ASP A 120 15.09 -7.74 3.38
CA ASP A 120 14.06 -8.60 3.95
C ASP A 120 13.00 -8.98 2.90
N GLY A 121 12.56 -8.02 2.08
CA GLY A 121 11.63 -8.27 0.97
C GLY A 121 12.18 -9.23 -0.09
N PHE A 122 13.46 -9.07 -0.45
CA PHE A 122 14.14 -9.99 -1.38
C PHE A 122 14.30 -11.39 -0.78
N LYS A 123 14.71 -11.50 0.48
CA LYS A 123 14.87 -12.78 1.20
C LYS A 123 13.53 -13.49 1.37
N ALA A 124 12.46 -12.74 1.64
CA ALA A 124 11.11 -13.28 1.82
C ALA A 124 10.62 -14.01 0.56
N ASN A 125 10.84 -13.45 -0.63
CA ASN A 125 10.62 -14.18 -1.88
C ASN A 125 11.35 -13.56 -3.08
N LYS A 126 12.56 -14.05 -3.36
CA LYS A 126 13.40 -13.60 -4.48
C LYS A 126 12.81 -13.86 -5.88
N PHE A 127 11.87 -14.79 -6.01
CA PHE A 127 11.23 -15.11 -7.29
C PHE A 127 9.99 -14.25 -7.54
N ASN A 128 9.46 -13.58 -6.52
CA ASN A 128 8.37 -12.62 -6.66
C ASN A 128 8.85 -11.36 -7.40
N PRO A 129 8.04 -10.79 -8.32
CA PRO A 129 8.40 -9.55 -9.02
C PRO A 129 8.80 -8.40 -8.08
N TRP A 130 8.13 -8.26 -6.94
CA TRP A 130 8.46 -7.25 -5.94
C TRP A 130 9.73 -7.58 -5.14
N GLY A 131 10.05 -8.87 -4.98
CA GLY A 131 11.32 -9.29 -4.41
C GLY A 131 12.49 -8.86 -5.31
N LYS A 132 12.36 -9.04 -6.63
CA LYS A 132 13.33 -8.53 -7.61
C LYS A 132 13.44 -7.01 -7.57
N LYS A 133 12.32 -6.28 -7.49
CA LYS A 133 12.34 -4.82 -7.33
C LYS A 133 13.05 -4.37 -6.05
N CYS A 134 12.95 -5.12 -4.95
CA CYS A 134 13.74 -4.83 -3.75
C CYS A 134 15.25 -4.95 -4.03
N GLN A 135 15.67 -6.00 -4.74
CA GLN A 135 17.06 -6.15 -5.17
C GLN A 135 17.50 -5.00 -6.09
N GLU A 136 16.67 -4.62 -7.06
CA GLU A 136 16.95 -3.49 -7.97
C GLU A 136 17.14 -2.18 -7.19
N MET A 137 16.33 -1.93 -6.15
CA MET A 137 16.52 -0.75 -5.28
C MET A 137 17.86 -0.80 -4.55
N LEU A 138 18.25 -1.96 -4.00
CA LEU A 138 19.54 -2.14 -3.34
C LEU A 138 20.73 -1.85 -4.27
N GLU A 139 20.66 -2.35 -5.51
CA GLU A 139 21.67 -2.12 -6.53
C GLU A 139 21.72 -0.64 -6.95
N LEU A 140 20.56 -0.02 -7.16
CA LEU A 140 20.42 1.39 -7.53
C LEU A 140 21.05 2.30 -6.47
N VAL A 141 20.66 2.16 -5.20
CA VAL A 141 21.22 2.99 -4.12
C VAL A 141 22.68 2.64 -3.82
N GLY A 142 23.12 1.42 -4.13
CA GLY A 142 24.52 1.02 -4.04
C GLY A 142 25.43 1.74 -5.06
N ARG A 143 24.87 2.16 -6.20
CA ARG A 143 25.55 3.01 -7.20
C ARG A 143 25.49 4.49 -6.86
N GLY A 144 24.85 4.87 -5.75
CA GLY A 144 24.65 6.27 -5.36
C GLY A 144 23.50 6.97 -6.09
N GLU A 145 22.64 6.22 -6.78
CA GLU A 145 21.44 6.75 -7.42
C GLU A 145 20.26 6.82 -6.41
N GLU A 146 19.27 7.66 -6.69
CA GLU A 146 18.07 7.81 -5.86
C GLU A 146 16.88 6.98 -6.37
N PRO A 147 16.11 6.33 -5.49
CA PRO A 147 14.86 5.68 -5.88
C PRO A 147 13.89 6.68 -6.54
N PRO A 148 13.00 6.21 -7.43
CA PRO A 148 11.98 7.05 -8.05
C PRO A 148 10.87 7.43 -7.06
N ARG A 149 10.37 8.67 -7.16
CA ARG A 149 9.28 9.20 -6.32
C ARG A 149 7.88 8.82 -6.83
N ASP A 150 7.80 8.21 -8.00
CA ASP A 150 6.58 8.16 -8.83
C ASP A 150 5.95 6.76 -8.91
#